data_AF-A0A968NPD5-F1
#
_entry.id   AF-A0A968NPD5-F1
#
_cell.length_a   1.000
_cell.length_b   1.000
_cell.length_c   1.000
_cell.angle_alpha   90.00
_cell.angle_beta   90.00
_cell.angle_gamma   90.00
#
_symmetry.space_group_name_H-M   'P 1'
#
loop_
_entity.id
_entity.type
_entity.pdbx_description
1 polymer ?
#
loop_
_entity_poly.entity_id
_entity_poly.type
_entity_poly.pdbx_seq_one_letter_code
_entity_poly.pdbx_strand_id
1 'polypeptide(L)'
;MAKDFYNSSLRSRDLALLFDQMDVLGLDALETTSAISLPVDNPDYDMRFGRISYGKGDCLLRMIENFITLESFQKGVNNYLSEIKFSNADRVDLWNSL
;
A
#
# COMPACT_ATOMS: atom_id res chain seq x y z
N MET A 1 30.72 -7.41 -6.52
CA MET A 1 30.54 -6.44 -5.42
C MET A 1 29.24 -5.61 -5.56
N ALA A 2 28.14 -6.19 -6.08
CA ALA A 2 26.85 -5.48 -6.22
C ALA A 2 25.62 -6.41 -6.14
N LYS A 3 25.80 -7.68 -5.75
CA LYS A 3 24.70 -8.65 -5.63
C LYS A 3 24.30 -8.95 -4.18
N ASP A 4 25.10 -8.51 -3.21
CA ASP A 4 24.93 -8.86 -1.80
C ASP A 4 24.09 -7.84 -1.00
N PHE A 5 23.69 -6.72 -1.60
CA PHE A 5 22.77 -5.74 -0.97
C PHE A 5 21.29 -6.19 -0.99
N TYR A 6 20.97 -7.24 -1.74
CA TYR A 6 19.60 -7.75 -1.87
C TYR A 6 19.15 -8.59 -0.65
N ASN A 7 20.08 -9.04 0.20
CA ASN A 7 19.79 -10.09 1.18
C ASN A 7 20.05 -9.66 2.63
N SER A 8 19.13 -8.85 3.16
CA SER A 8 18.61 -9.08 4.51
C SER A 8 17.16 -8.60 4.54
N SER A 9 16.24 -9.46 4.08
CA SER A 9 14.81 -9.14 3.94
C SER A 9 14.19 -8.54 5.21
N LEU A 10 14.69 -8.94 6.37
CA LEU A 10 14.28 -8.41 7.68
C LEU A 10 14.70 -6.95 7.87
N ARG A 11 15.96 -6.59 7.55
CA ARG A 11 16.48 -5.22 7.72
C ARG A 11 15.75 -4.22 6.83
N SER A 12 15.42 -4.59 5.60
CA SER A 12 14.69 -3.70 4.68
C SER A 12 13.25 -3.47 5.12
N ARG A 13 12.59 -4.48 5.70
CA ARG A 13 11.23 -4.36 6.24
C ARG A 13 11.20 -3.47 7.48
N ASP A 14 12.15 -3.67 8.38
CA ASP A 14 12.26 -2.90 9.64
C ASP A 14 12.59 -1.43 9.38
N LEU A 15 13.45 -1.13 8.39
CA LEU A 15 13.77 0.25 8.03
C LEU A 15 12.58 0.98 7.40
N ALA A 16 11.78 0.29 6.57
CA ALA A 16 10.55 0.85 6.02
C ALA A 16 9.51 1.14 7.13
N LEU A 17 9.41 0.25 8.14
CA LEU A 17 8.56 0.46 9.30
C LEU A 17 8.98 1.71 10.10
N LEU A 18 10.29 1.88 10.32
CA LEU A 18 10.79 2.98 11.15
C LEU A 18 10.66 4.34 10.48
N PHE A 19 11.05 4.44 9.20
CA PHE A 19 11.16 5.75 8.54
C PHE A 19 9.86 6.15 7.83
N ASP A 20 9.23 5.25 7.09
CA ASP A 20 8.09 5.64 6.25
C ASP A 20 6.79 5.67 7.06
N GLN A 21 6.60 4.71 7.97
CA GLN A 21 5.37 4.58 8.75
C GLN A 21 5.19 5.71 9.77
N MET A 22 6.24 6.02 10.54
CA MET A 22 6.17 7.07 11.58
C MET A 22 5.94 8.45 10.97
N ASP A 23 6.60 8.76 9.86
CA ASP A 23 6.42 10.03 9.15
C ASP A 23 4.99 10.19 8.62
N VAL A 24 4.43 9.12 8.04
CA VAL A 24 3.07 9.13 7.49
C VAL A 24 2.03 9.30 8.58
N LEU A 25 2.20 8.65 9.73
CA LEU A 25 1.28 8.83 10.87
C LEU A 25 1.27 10.28 11.36
N GLY A 26 2.44 10.95 11.38
CA GLY A 26 2.52 12.37 11.71
C GLY A 26 1.81 13.27 10.70
N LEU A 27 1.96 12.98 9.41
CA LEU A 27 1.26 13.72 8.35
C LEU A 27 -0.25 13.49 8.36
N ASP A 28 -0.69 12.26 8.64
CA ASP A 28 -2.11 11.89 8.67
C ASP A 28 -2.84 12.43 9.91
N ALA A 29 -2.11 12.86 10.95
CA ALA A 29 -2.67 13.52 12.12
C ALA A 29 -3.00 15.01 11.91
N LEU A 30 -2.59 15.60 10.77
CA LEU A 30 -2.85 17.01 10.47
C LEU A 30 -4.29 17.20 9.97
N GLU A 31 -4.90 18.34 10.29
CA GLU A 31 -6.25 18.70 9.80
C GLU A 31 -6.31 18.82 8.26
N THR A 32 -5.17 19.12 7.63
CA THR A 32 -5.03 19.22 6.18
C THR A 32 -4.84 17.87 5.48
N THR A 33 -4.87 16.75 6.22
CA THR A 33 -4.79 15.42 5.63
C THR A 33 -6.02 15.12 4.75
N SER A 34 -5.94 14.03 3.99
CA SER A 34 -7.02 13.57 3.13
C SER A 34 -7.23 12.07 3.22
N ALA A 35 -8.47 11.63 2.95
CA ALA A 35 -8.76 10.21 2.83
C ALA A 35 -8.09 9.62 1.57
N ILE A 36 -7.61 8.37 1.66
CA ILE A 36 -7.00 7.68 0.51
C ILE A 36 -8.02 7.51 -0.63
N SER A 37 -9.28 7.23 -0.29
CA SER A 37 -10.36 7.09 -1.26
C SER A 37 -11.23 8.33 -1.24
N LEU A 38 -10.98 9.23 -2.20
CA LEU A 38 -11.81 10.41 -2.45
C LEU A 38 -12.36 10.39 -3.88
N PRO A 39 -13.61 10.83 -4.09
CA PRO A 39 -14.16 11.02 -5.43
C PRO A 39 -13.29 12.02 -6.21
N VAL A 40 -13.13 11.76 -7.52
CA VAL A 40 -12.34 12.61 -8.41
C VAL A 40 -13.30 13.47 -9.21
N ASP A 41 -13.39 14.75 -8.88
CA ASP A 41 -14.21 15.70 -9.65
C ASP A 41 -13.41 16.38 -10.77
N ASN A 42 -12.08 16.40 -10.66
CA ASN A 42 -11.16 16.92 -11.67
C ASN A 42 -10.01 15.90 -11.91
N PRO A 43 -9.78 15.46 -13.16
CA PRO A 43 -8.69 14.52 -13.48
C PRO A 43 -7.27 15.04 -13.16
N ASP A 44 -7.06 16.36 -13.11
CA ASP A 44 -5.74 16.97 -12.83
C ASP A 44 -5.43 17.11 -11.33
N TYR A 45 -6.08 16.32 -10.47
CA TYR A 45 -5.94 16.47 -9.02
C TYR A 45 -4.67 15.79 -8.47
N ASP A 46 -3.56 16.54 -8.50
CA ASP A 46 -2.22 16.12 -8.08
C ASP A 46 -2.12 15.65 -6.62
N MET A 47 -3.07 16.02 -5.76
CA MET A 47 -3.05 15.62 -4.35
C MET A 47 -3.09 14.09 -4.14
N ARG A 48 -3.56 13.34 -5.15
CA ARG A 48 -3.57 11.87 -5.17
C ARG A 48 -2.17 11.27 -5.22
N PHE A 49 -1.21 11.97 -5.81
CA PHE A 49 0.18 11.54 -5.91
C PHE A 49 1.02 12.03 -4.73
N GLY A 50 0.37 12.38 -3.62
CA GLY A 50 1.01 12.85 -2.39
C GLY A 50 1.54 11.74 -1.50
N ARG A 51 2.37 12.16 -0.54
CA ARG A 51 3.01 11.28 0.45
C ARG A 51 2.00 10.51 1.31
N ILE A 52 0.81 11.08 1.56
CA ILE A 52 -0.28 10.41 2.29
C ILE A 52 -0.81 9.20 1.51
N SER A 53 -1.14 9.34 0.22
CA SER A 53 -1.72 8.24 -0.57
C SER A 53 -0.82 7.02 -0.62
N TYR A 54 0.46 7.21 -0.93
CA TYR A 54 1.44 6.13 -1.02
C TYR A 54 1.81 5.59 0.36
N GLY A 55 2.14 6.48 1.29
CA GLY A 55 2.60 6.10 2.61
C GLY A 55 1.52 5.40 3.43
N LYS A 56 0.33 5.99 3.53
CA LYS A 56 -0.78 5.41 4.29
C LYS A 56 -1.32 4.15 3.60
N GLY A 57 -1.29 4.11 2.27
CA GLY A 57 -1.60 2.91 1.50
C GLY A 57 -0.66 1.74 1.79
N ASP A 58 0.67 1.96 1.81
CA ASP A 58 1.65 0.93 2.18
C ASP A 58 1.45 0.46 3.63
N CYS A 59 1.20 1.39 4.56
CA CYS A 59 0.88 1.05 5.95
C CYS A 59 -0.33 0.11 6.05
N LEU A 60 -1.39 0.42 5.30
CA LEU A 60 -2.61 -0.37 5.27
C LEU A 60 -2.36 -1.78 4.72
N LEU A 61 -1.66 -1.90 3.58
CA LEU A 61 -1.33 -3.19 2.96
C LEU A 61 -0.49 -4.08 3.90
N ARG A 62 0.51 -3.49 4.56
CA ARG A 62 1.31 -4.19 5.57
C ARG A 62 0.49 -4.64 6.77
N MET A 63 -0.45 -3.82 7.23
CA MET A 63 -1.35 -4.19 8.33
C MET A 63 -2.20 -5.40 7.96
N ILE A 64 -2.74 -5.44 6.73
CA ILE A 64 -3.55 -6.55 6.23
C ILE A 64 -2.71 -7.81 6.08
N GLU A 65 -1.52 -7.71 5.48
CA GLU A 65 -0.58 -8.85 5.38
C GLU A 65 -0.31 -9.48 6.75
N ASN A 66 -0.10 -8.66 7.78
CA ASN A 66 0.10 -9.15 9.15
C ASN A 66 -1.19 -9.68 9.79
N PHE A 67 -2.36 -9.17 9.40
CA PHE A 67 -3.66 -9.60 9.94
C PHE A 67 -4.08 -10.97 9.38
N ILE A 68 -3.95 -11.21 8.08
CA ILE A 68 -4.39 -12.46 7.41
C ILE A 68 -3.26 -13.46 7.16
N THR A 69 -2.01 -13.09 7.47
CA THR A 69 -0.76 -13.80 7.14
C THR A 69 -0.23 -13.55 5.72
N LEU A 70 1.11 -13.64 5.58
CA LEU A 70 1.81 -13.47 4.31
C LEU A 70 1.34 -14.45 3.23
N GLU A 71 1.08 -15.71 3.59
CA GLU A 71 0.67 -16.74 2.63
C GLU A 71 -0.72 -16.45 2.06
N SER A 72 -1.70 -16.16 2.93
CA SER A 72 -3.05 -15.81 2.50
C SER A 72 -3.08 -14.53 1.69
N PHE A 73 -2.30 -13.51 2.11
CA PHE A 73 -2.17 -12.26 1.36
C PHE A 73 -1.59 -12.48 -0.04
N GLN A 74 -0.49 -13.24 -0.17
CA GLN A 74 0.10 -13.56 -1.47
C GLN A 74 -0.86 -14.36 -2.36
N LYS A 75 -1.60 -15.32 -1.79
CA LYS A 75 -2.60 -16.07 -2.53
C LYS A 75 -3.73 -15.17 -3.02
N GLY A 76 -4.25 -14.28 -2.17
CA GLY A 76 -5.32 -13.36 -2.53
C GLY A 76 -4.92 -12.36 -3.61
N VAL A 77 -3.69 -11.83 -3.53
CA VAL A 77 -3.14 -10.96 -4.59
C VAL A 77 -3.01 -11.71 -5.92
N ASN A 78 -2.57 -12.98 -5.90
CA ASN A 78 -2.50 -13.80 -7.13
C ASN A 78 -3.88 -14.08 -7.74
N ASN A 79 -4.88 -14.36 -6.88
CA ASN A 79 -6.26 -14.55 -7.32
C ASN A 79 -6.80 -13.27 -7.95
N TYR A 80 -6.67 -12.14 -7.23
CA TYR A 80 -7.05 -10.81 -7.71
C TYR A 80 -6.51 -10.56 -9.11
N LEU A 81 -5.18 -10.63 -9.30
CA LEU A 81 -4.53 -10.38 -10.59
C LEU A 81 -4.98 -11.34 -11.69
N SER A 82 -5.28 -12.59 -11.34
CA SER A 82 -5.76 -13.60 -12.28
C SER A 82 -7.20 -13.36 -12.75
N GLU A 83 -8.04 -12.82 -11.87
CA GLU A 83 -9.45 -12.52 -12.12
C GLU A 83 -9.63 -11.24 -12.95
N ILE A 84 -8.90 -10.18 -12.63
CA ILE A 84 -9.02 -8.89 -13.32
C ILE A 84 -8.14 -8.76 -14.57
N LYS A 85 -7.37 -9.80 -14.92
CA LYS A 85 -6.42 -9.73 -16.05
C LYS A 85 -7.11 -9.26 -17.32
N PHE A 86 -6.43 -8.37 -18.05
CA PHE A 86 -6.93 -7.76 -19.29
C PHE A 86 -8.23 -6.94 -19.14
N SER A 87 -8.61 -6.59 -17.90
CA SER A 87 -9.71 -5.69 -17.56
C SER A 87 -9.22 -4.58 -16.63
N ASN A 88 -10.13 -3.69 -16.24
CA ASN A 88 -9.92 -2.68 -15.20
C ASN A 88 -10.31 -3.24 -13.83
N ALA A 89 -9.73 -2.67 -12.78
CA ALA A 89 -10.06 -2.98 -11.39
C ALA A 89 -10.76 -1.80 -10.71
N ASP A 90 -11.67 -2.11 -9.80
CA ASP A 90 -12.17 -1.19 -8.79
C ASP A 90 -11.55 -1.51 -7.42
N ARG A 91 -11.60 -0.53 -6.52
CA ARG A 91 -11.05 -0.61 -5.16
C ARG A 91 -11.63 -1.76 -4.34
N VAL A 92 -12.82 -2.28 -4.68
CA VAL A 92 -13.47 -3.41 -3.99
C VAL A 92 -12.92 -4.78 -4.41
N ASP A 93 -12.37 -4.89 -5.62
CA ASP A 93 -12.00 -6.18 -6.21
C ASP A 93 -10.83 -6.84 -5.46
N LEU A 94 -9.88 -6.03 -4.98
CA LEU A 94 -8.78 -6.52 -4.15
C LEU A 94 -9.30 -7.10 -2.83
N TRP A 95 -10.23 -6.41 -2.15
CA TRP A 95 -10.77 -6.88 -0.86
C TRP A 95 -11.59 -8.16 -0.99
N ASN A 96 -12.26 -8.37 -2.11
CA ASN A 96 -13.00 -9.59 -2.37
C ASN A 96 -12.09 -10.80 -2.63
N SER A 97 -10.84 -10.55 -3.01
CA SER A 97 -9.86 -11.58 -3.36
C SER A 97 -8.94 -11.97 -2.20
N LEU A 98 -8.82 -11.11 -1.18
CA LEU A 98 -7.98 -11.27 0.02
C LEU A 98 -8.70 -12.08 1.11
#